data_AF-A0A535SEA7-F1
#
_entry.id   AF-A0A535SEA7-F1
#
_cell.length_a   1.000
_cell.length_b   1.000
_cell.length_c   1.000
_cell.angle_alpha   90.00
_cell.angle_beta   90.00
_cell.angle_gamma   90.00
#
_symmetry.space_group_name_H-M   'P 1'
#
loop_
_entity.id
_entity.type
_entity.pdbx_description
1 polymer ?
#
loop_
_entity_poly.entity_id
_entity_poly.type
_entity_poly.pdbx_seq_one_letter_code
_entity_poly.pdbx_strand_id
1 'polypeptide(L)' 'MAGRQTGVYAIASPGGWNLIGRTDRRLFDPSASPPVPLKPGDRIRFVPVR' A
#
# COMPACT_ATOMS: atom_id res chain seq x y z
N MET A 1 8.79 2.35 5.80
CA MET A 1 10.02 2.54 5.01
C MET A 1 11.08 1.55 5.46
N ALA A 2 11.90 1.07 4.53
CA ALA A 2 13.08 0.23 4.79
C ALA A 2 14.22 0.66 3.84
N GLY A 3 15.22 1.36 4.37
CA GLY A 3 16.27 1.95 3.54
C GLY A 3 15.70 2.89 2.46
N ARG A 4 16.02 2.63 1.19
CA ARG A 4 15.52 3.40 0.02
C ARG A 4 14.15 2.91 -0.49
N GLN A 5 13.51 1.97 0.20
CA GLN A 5 12.23 1.38 -0.20
C GLN A 5 11.07 1.92 0.65
N THR A 6 9.93 2.08 0.00
CA THR A 6 8.64 2.43 0.61
C THR A 6 7.53 1.60 -0.02
N GLY A 7 6.35 1.62 0.60
CA GLY A 7 5.29 0.68 0.31
C GLY A 7 4.15 0.80 1.33
N VAL A 8 3.06 0.13 1.02
CA VAL A 8 1.85 0.11 1.83
C VAL A 8 1.52 -1.34 2.15
N TYR A 9 1.27 -1.64 3.42
CA TYR A 9 0.74 -2.94 3.82
C TYR A 9 -0.72 -3.04 3.36
N ALA A 10 -1.01 -3.99 2.46
CA ALA A 10 -2.36 -4.19 1.92
C ALA A 10 -3.31 -4.87 2.92
N ILE A 11 -2.75 -5.64 3.86
CA ILE A 11 -3.45 -6.34 4.94
C ILE A 11 -2.65 -6.20 6.24
N ALA A 12 -3.29 -6.45 7.38
CA ALA A 12 -2.60 -6.48 8.66
C ALA A 12 -1.62 -7.67 8.72
N SER A 13 -0.35 -7.39 8.93
CA SER A 13 0.70 -8.39 9.08
C SER A 13 1.82 -7.85 9.97
N PRO A 14 2.58 -8.70 10.67
CA PRO A 14 3.81 -8.25 11.30
C PRO A 14 4.79 -7.69 10.26
N GLY A 15 5.52 -6.64 10.62
CA GLY A 15 6.47 -5.99 9.72
C GLY A 15 7.47 -5.11 10.46
N GLY A 16 8.71 -5.09 9.99
CA GLY A 16 9.80 -4.30 10.56
C GLY A 16 9.98 -2.92 9.94
N TRP A 17 9.05 -2.47 9.09
CA TRP A 17 9.18 -1.19 8.40
C TRP A 17 8.74 -0.04 9.30
N ASN A 18 9.45 1.10 9.19
CA ASN A 18 9.03 2.32 9.87
C ASN A 18 7.70 2.82 9.30
N LEU A 19 6.63 2.80 10.09
CA LEU A 19 5.31 3.29 9.72
C LEU A 19 5.27 4.81 9.83
N ILE A 20 4.87 5.49 8.76
CA ILE A 20 4.84 6.97 8.66
C ILE A 20 3.47 7.53 8.26
N GLY A 21 2.46 6.66 8.16
CA GLY A 21 1.11 7.01 7.72
C GLY A 21 0.25 5.78 7.46
N ARG A 22 -1.00 6.02 7.11
CA ARG A 22 -1.99 4.99 6.73
C ARG A 22 -2.88 5.50 5.60
N THR A 23 -3.58 4.60 4.93
CA THR A 23 -4.55 4.93 3.89
C THR A 23 -5.80 4.09 4.05
N ASP A 24 -6.96 4.67 3.80
CA ASP A 24 -8.23 3.95 3.78
C ASP A 24 -8.50 3.31 2.39
N ARG A 25 -7.60 3.53 1.42
CA ARG A 25 -7.68 2.88 0.11
C ARG A 25 -7.39 1.39 0.26
N ARG A 26 -8.38 0.56 -0.05
CA ARG A 26 -8.21 -0.90 -0.13
C ARG A 26 -7.29 -1.26 -1.31
N LEU A 27 -6.14 -1.88 -1.01
CA LEU A 27 -5.14 -2.31 -1.99
C LEU A 27 -5.19 -3.79 -2.33
N PHE A 28 -5.97 -4.56 -1.57
CA PHE A 28 -6.27 -5.95 -1.85
C PHE A 28 -7.71 -6.24 -1.46
N ASP A 29 -8.49 -6.80 -2.38
CA ASP A 29 -9.83 -7.29 -2.12
C ASP A 29 -10.03 -8.64 -2.84
N PRO A 30 -10.13 -9.77 -2.13
CA PRO A 30 -10.29 -11.08 -2.75
C PRO A 30 -11.63 -11.24 -3.48
N SER A 31 -12.62 -10.39 -3.22
CA SER A 31 -13.91 -10.41 -3.90
C SER A 31 -13.94 -9.57 -5.18
N ALA A 32 -12.91 -8.74 -5.42
CA ALA A 32 -12.82 -7.88 -6.59
C ALA A 32 -12.13 -8.57 -7.79
N SER A 33 -12.43 -8.08 -9.00
CA SER A 33 -11.75 -8.50 -10.24
C SER A 33 -11.24 -7.27 -11.01
N PRO A 34 -9.91 -7.00 -11.03
CA PRO A 34 -8.84 -7.77 -10.38
C PRO A 34 -8.80 -7.56 -8.85
N PRO A 35 -8.26 -8.51 -8.08
CA PRO A 35 -8.18 -8.41 -6.61
C PRO A 35 -7.14 -7.39 -6.13
N VAL A 36 -6.21 -7.01 -7.00
CA VAL A 36 -5.20 -5.97 -6.74
C VAL A 36 -5.34 -4.91 -7.84
N PRO A 37 -5.55 -3.63 -7.48
CA PRO A 37 -5.76 -2.56 -8.45
C PRO A 37 -4.46 -2.05 -9.07
N LEU A 38 -3.31 -2.33 -8.45
CA LEU A 38 -1.98 -1.88 -8.90
C LEU A 38 -1.26 -3.00 -9.65
N LYS A 39 -0.58 -2.66 -10.74
CA LYS A 39 0.23 -3.57 -11.55
C LYS A 39 1.70 -3.16 -11.55
N PRO A 40 2.63 -4.11 -11.79
CA PRO A 40 4.03 -3.76 -12.02
C PRO A 40 4.16 -2.73 -13.14
N GLY A 41 4.92 -1.67 -12.88
CA GLY A 41 5.09 -0.53 -13.80
C GLY A 41 4.23 0.69 -13.48
N ASP A 42 3.19 0.55 -12.64
CA ASP A 42 2.37 1.68 -12.22
C ASP A 42 3.18 2.69 -11.39
N ARG A 43 2.90 3.99 -11.60
CA ARG A 43 3.47 5.08 -10.79
C ARG A 43 2.51 5.47 -9.69
N ILE A 44 3.02 5.57 -8.47
CA ILE A 44 2.23 5.89 -7.27
C ILE A 44 2.60 7.29 -6.78
N ARG A 45 1.58 8.10 -6.47
CA ARG A 45 1.74 9.38 -5.75
C ARG A 45 1.00 9.29 -4.42
N PHE A 46 1.72 9.53 -3.33
CA PHE A 46 1.10 9.70 -2.02
C PHE A 46 0.56 11.13 -1.89
N VAL A 47 -0.70 11.26 -1.51
CA VAL A 47 -1.37 12.56 -1.30
C VAL A 47 -1.81 12.61 0.16
N PRO A 48 -1.27 13.54 0.98
CA PRO A 48 -1.74 13.73 2.35
C PRO A 48 -3.21 14.14 2.36
N VAL A 49 -3.99 13.56 3.27
CA VAL A 49 -5.37 13.93 3.56
C VAL A 49 -5.47 14.39 5.01
N ARG A 50 -6.40 15.31 5.32
CA ARG A 50 -6.61 15.85 6.67
C ARG A 50 -7.47 14.92 7.50
#